data_AF-A0A3B8TRR9-F1
#
_entry.id   AF-A0A3B8TRR9-F1
#
_cell.length_a   1.000
_cell.length_b   1.000
_cell.length_c   1.000
_cell.angle_alpha   90.00
_cell.angle_beta   90.00
_cell.angle_gamma   90.00
#
_symmetry.space_group_name_H-M   'P 1'
#
loop_
_entity.id
_entity.type
_entity.pdbx_description
1 polymer ?
#
loop_
_entity_poly.entity_id
_entity_poly.type
_entity_poly.pdbx_seq_one_letter_code
_entity_poly.pdbx_strand_id
1 'polypeptide(L)'
;MTEKDRGVLREFLQEQALESARELYGQEVEIVCFIEEGSTTAKWIVIGSLSFILSQYGSIRTGIDYAIDDARRFSDFAKEELAEIGVQPQQILVSRKRLGIPGKVKRVLERMEKLEETGNSMSAAEYEQEMQLIKKQLSLIANDIDTEQDYQSVVPMLEANFQEKLPSRAPEDQEQDQRKAARPKKPTIPKPRYRVAAKSQAASPVEEKYDLVIENGTHKLSKRSE
;
A
#
# COMPACT_ATOMS: atom_id res chain seq x y z
N MET A 1 10.59 -45.35 -3.37
CA MET A 1 9.60 -45.09 -2.31
C MET A 1 8.23 -45.32 -2.91
N THR A 2 7.41 -46.19 -2.33
CA THR A 2 6.05 -46.45 -2.84
C THR A 2 5.09 -45.31 -2.47
N GLU A 3 3.92 -45.23 -3.10
CA GLU A 3 2.88 -44.24 -2.71
C GLU A 3 2.45 -44.40 -1.25
N LYS A 4 2.41 -45.64 -0.75
CA LYS A 4 2.10 -45.93 0.65
C LYS A 4 3.19 -45.38 1.58
N ASP A 5 4.46 -45.59 1.25
CA ASP A 5 5.59 -45.06 2.04
C ASP A 5 5.59 -43.51 2.03
N ARG A 6 5.21 -42.91 0.90
CA ARG A 6 5.03 -41.44 0.79
C ARG A 6 3.93 -40.92 1.69
N GLY A 7 2.79 -41.60 1.75
CA GLY A 7 1.68 -41.25 2.63
C GLY A 7 2.11 -41.26 4.10
N VAL A 8 2.75 -42.35 4.54
CA VAL A 8 3.25 -42.50 5.91
C VAL A 8 4.28 -41.43 6.26
N LEU A 9 5.25 -41.16 5.37
CA LEU A 9 6.25 -40.13 5.59
C LEU A 9 5.63 -38.73 5.67
N ARG A 10 4.64 -38.44 4.83
CA ARG A 10 3.93 -37.16 4.83
C ARG A 10 3.19 -36.94 6.15
N GLU A 11 2.45 -37.94 6.60
CA GLU A 11 1.72 -37.88 7.88
C GLU A 11 2.68 -37.65 9.04
N PHE A 12 3.76 -38.44 9.12
CA PHE A 12 4.79 -38.28 10.15
C PHE A 12 5.40 -36.86 10.17
N LEU A 13 5.87 -36.37 9.02
CA LEU A 13 6.48 -35.04 8.92
C LEU A 13 5.48 -33.90 9.18
N GLN A 14 4.19 -34.12 8.90
CA GLN A 14 3.15 -33.14 9.16
C GLN A 14 2.81 -33.09 10.66
N GLU A 15 2.74 -34.24 11.34
CA GLU A 15 2.49 -34.30 12.79
C GLU A 15 3.60 -33.62 13.59
N GLN A 16 4.88 -33.94 13.31
CA GLN A 16 6.03 -33.32 13.98
C GLN A 16 6.08 -31.81 13.74
N ALA A 17 5.86 -31.40 12.48
CA ALA A 17 5.80 -29.99 12.12
C ALA A 17 4.65 -29.26 12.81
N LEU A 18 3.48 -29.89 12.96
CA LEU A 18 2.34 -29.27 13.61
C LEU A 18 2.58 -29.06 15.12
N GLU A 19 3.18 -30.04 15.80
CA GLU A 19 3.51 -29.94 17.22
C GLU A 19 4.48 -28.77 17.48
N SER A 20 5.60 -28.74 16.76
CA SER A 20 6.58 -27.66 16.87
C SER A 20 6.03 -26.29 16.45
N ALA A 21 5.22 -26.23 15.39
CA ALA A 21 4.61 -24.97 14.98
C ALA A 21 3.64 -24.43 16.06
N ARG A 22 2.85 -25.29 16.71
CA ARG A 22 1.97 -24.86 17.82
C ARG A 22 2.77 -24.30 18.99
N GLU A 23 3.89 -24.91 19.33
CA GLU A 23 4.78 -24.42 20.39
C GLU A 23 5.40 -23.06 20.03
N LEU A 24 5.95 -22.95 18.82
CA LEU A 24 6.63 -21.74 18.36
C LEU A 24 5.68 -20.55 18.18
N TYR A 25 4.53 -20.77 17.56
CA TYR A 25 3.59 -19.69 17.23
C TYR A 25 2.59 -19.40 18.36
N GLY A 26 2.47 -20.28 19.36
CA GLY A 26 1.57 -20.12 20.50
C GLY A 26 0.08 -20.02 20.12
N GLN A 27 -0.28 -20.50 18.93
CA GLN A 27 -1.64 -20.46 18.39
C GLN A 27 -1.95 -21.70 17.55
N GLU A 28 -3.23 -21.86 17.20
CA GLU A 28 -3.62 -22.83 16.20
C GLU A 28 -3.05 -22.44 14.84
N VAL A 29 -2.30 -23.37 14.26
CA VAL A 29 -1.72 -23.25 12.93
C VAL A 29 -2.05 -24.50 12.13
N GLU A 30 -2.26 -24.32 10.84
CA GLU A 30 -2.36 -25.41 9.88
C GLU A 30 -1.01 -25.61 9.20
N ILE A 31 -0.58 -26.87 9.11
CA ILE A 31 0.62 -27.28 8.39
C ILE A 31 0.21 -28.16 7.22
N VAL A 32 0.56 -27.75 6.00
CA VAL A 32 0.39 -28.59 4.81
C VAL A 32 1.76 -29.09 4.36
N CYS A 33 1.94 -30.41 4.33
CA CYS A 33 3.15 -31.08 3.84
C CYS A 33 2.93 -31.67 2.45
N PHE A 34 3.77 -31.29 1.48
CA PHE A 34 3.80 -31.92 0.15
C PHE A 34 5.06 -32.78 0.02
N ILE A 35 4.90 -33.96 -0.59
CA ILE A 35 6.00 -34.84 -1.02
C ILE A 35 5.78 -35.19 -2.48
N GLU A 36 6.61 -34.62 -3.37
CA GLU A 36 6.51 -34.82 -4.82
C GLU A 36 7.47 -35.91 -5.33
N GLU A 37 7.09 -36.58 -6.42
CA GLU A 37 7.86 -37.66 -7.05
C GLU A 37 9.00 -37.11 -7.94
N GLY A 38 10.20 -37.67 -7.79
CA GLY A 38 11.43 -37.18 -8.44
C GLY A 38 12.47 -36.80 -7.41
N SER A 39 12.80 -35.50 -7.30
CA SER A 39 13.51 -35.00 -6.12
C SER A 39 12.50 -34.89 -4.97
N THR A 40 12.57 -35.80 -3.99
CA THR A 40 11.73 -35.75 -2.78
C THR A 40 11.76 -34.34 -2.21
N THR A 41 10.69 -33.59 -2.45
CA THR A 41 10.57 -32.18 -2.04
C THR A 41 9.59 -32.14 -0.91
N ALA A 42 10.06 -31.82 0.29
CA ALA A 42 9.20 -31.52 1.44
C ALA A 42 8.90 -30.03 1.44
N LYS A 43 7.61 -29.66 1.41
CA LYS A 43 7.16 -28.28 1.53
C LYS A 43 6.20 -28.18 2.69
N TRP A 44 6.56 -27.38 3.69
CA TRP A 44 5.67 -26.99 4.79
C TRP A 44 5.12 -25.59 4.53
N ILE A 45 3.81 -25.45 4.67
CA ILE A 45 3.11 -24.16 4.67
C ILE A 45 2.49 -24.00 6.04
N VAL A 46 2.91 -22.95 6.76
CA VAL A 46 2.27 -22.55 8.02
C VAL A 46 1.19 -21.53 7.72
N ILE A 47 -0.04 -21.84 8.10
CA ILE A 47 -1.18 -20.94 8.02
C ILE A 47 -1.62 -20.64 9.46
N GLY A 48 -1.76 -19.37 9.80
CA GLY A 48 -2.14 -18.93 11.15
C GLY A 48 -2.66 -17.50 11.11
N SER A 49 -3.17 -17.03 12.25
CA SER A 49 -3.72 -15.68 12.34
C SER A 49 -2.60 -14.66 12.56
N LEU A 50 -2.50 -13.71 11.62
CA LEU A 50 -1.60 -12.57 11.77
C LEU A 50 -2.09 -11.61 12.86
N SER A 51 -3.40 -11.40 12.97
CA SER A 51 -3.99 -10.56 14.02
C SER A 51 -3.71 -11.09 15.43
N PHE A 52 -3.72 -12.42 15.61
CA PHE A 52 -3.32 -13.03 16.88
C PHE A 52 -1.88 -12.67 17.24
N ILE A 53 -0.93 -12.86 16.32
CA ILE A 53 0.48 -12.52 16.56
C ILE A 53 0.59 -11.04 16.91
N LEU A 54 -0.01 -10.15 16.11
CA LEU A 54 0.07 -8.71 16.36
C LEU A 54 -0.57 -8.30 17.69
N SER A 55 -1.63 -8.97 18.14
CA SER A 55 -2.29 -8.66 19.41
C SER A 55 -1.41 -8.90 20.65
N GLN A 56 -0.43 -9.82 20.55
CA GLN A 56 0.50 -10.13 21.64
C GLN A 56 1.59 -9.06 21.80
N TYR A 57 1.80 -8.23 20.77
CA TYR A 57 2.91 -7.29 20.71
C TYR A 57 2.40 -5.85 20.57
N GLY A 58 2.91 -4.94 21.40
CA GLY A 58 2.40 -3.56 21.47
C GLY A 58 2.58 -2.70 20.21
N SER A 59 3.31 -3.18 19.19
CA SER A 59 3.44 -2.49 17.91
C SER A 59 3.45 -3.47 16.74
N ILE A 60 2.95 -3.02 15.58
CA ILE A 60 2.96 -3.82 14.35
C ILE A 60 4.37 -4.22 13.93
N ARG A 61 5.36 -3.33 14.11
CA ARG A 61 6.75 -3.62 13.77
C ARG A 61 7.28 -4.78 14.61
N THR A 62 7.13 -4.69 15.92
CA THR A 62 7.56 -5.72 16.87
C THR A 62 6.87 -7.05 16.57
N GLY A 63 5.56 -7.06 16.36
CA GLY A 63 4.84 -8.30 16.08
C GLY A 63 5.27 -8.97 14.77
N ILE A 64 5.59 -8.19 13.74
CA ILE A 64 6.10 -8.71 12.47
C ILE A 64 7.53 -9.25 12.62
N ASP A 65 8.39 -8.60 13.40
CA ASP A 65 9.74 -9.12 13.65
C ASP A 65 9.69 -10.46 14.39
N TYR A 66 8.84 -10.60 15.41
CA TYR A 66 8.63 -11.89 16.09
C TYR A 66 8.07 -12.95 15.14
N ALA A 67 7.06 -12.64 14.33
CA ALA A 67 6.51 -13.58 13.34
C ALA A 67 7.60 -14.11 12.38
N ILE A 68 8.54 -13.25 11.99
CA ILE A 68 9.65 -13.61 11.10
C ILE A 68 10.67 -14.50 11.83
N ASP A 69 10.97 -14.19 13.08
CA ASP A 69 11.90 -14.99 13.88
C ASP A 69 11.32 -16.37 14.21
N ASP A 70 10.03 -16.48 14.52
CA ASP A 70 9.34 -17.75 14.71
C ASP A 70 9.34 -18.58 13.42
N ALA A 71 9.10 -17.95 12.25
CA ALA A 71 9.21 -18.61 10.96
C ALA A 71 10.64 -19.09 10.63
N ARG A 72 11.66 -18.38 11.10
CA ARG A 72 13.06 -18.81 10.96
C ARG A 72 13.35 -20.03 11.82
N ARG A 73 12.94 -19.99 13.10
CA ARG A 73 13.08 -21.09 14.05
C ARG A 73 12.37 -22.33 13.56
N PHE A 74 11.13 -22.20 13.09
CA PHE A 74 10.37 -23.31 12.51
C PHE A 74 11.10 -23.94 11.31
N SER A 75 11.72 -23.12 10.46
CA SER A 75 12.50 -23.64 9.34
C SER A 75 13.78 -24.35 9.76
N ASP A 76 14.35 -24.03 10.92
CA ASP A 76 15.54 -24.72 11.43
C ASP A 76 15.13 -26.03 12.11
N PHE A 77 14.03 -26.03 12.88
CA PHE A 77 13.36 -27.24 13.36
C PHE A 77 13.07 -28.23 12.22
N ALA A 78 12.46 -27.76 11.12
CA ALA A 78 12.13 -28.63 9.99
C ALA A 78 13.38 -29.29 9.35
N LYS A 79 14.58 -28.70 9.49
CA LYS A 79 15.82 -29.33 9.04
C LYS A 79 16.35 -30.35 10.04
N GLU A 80 16.19 -30.07 11.33
CA GLU A 80 16.56 -30.97 12.42
C GLU A 80 15.73 -32.27 12.35
N GLU A 81 14.41 -32.16 12.16
CA GLU A 81 13.51 -33.31 11.95
C GLU A 81 13.92 -34.18 10.76
N LEU A 82 14.29 -33.55 9.64
CA LEU A 82 14.80 -34.28 8.49
C LEU A 82 16.09 -35.04 8.83
N ALA A 83 16.97 -34.45 9.65
CA ALA A 83 18.19 -35.10 10.10
C ALA A 83 17.90 -36.30 11.02
N GLU A 84 16.90 -36.22 11.89
CA GLU A 84 16.49 -37.32 12.78
C GLU A 84 16.01 -38.55 12.01
N ILE A 85 15.29 -38.36 10.90
CA ILE A 85 14.90 -39.46 10.00
C ILE A 85 16.03 -39.89 9.04
N GLY A 86 17.25 -39.40 9.24
CA GLY A 86 18.45 -39.83 8.53
C GLY A 86 18.76 -39.06 7.24
N VAL A 87 18.03 -37.98 6.93
CA VAL A 87 18.36 -37.09 5.80
C VAL A 87 19.50 -36.16 6.21
N GLN A 88 20.70 -36.47 5.72
CA GLN A 88 21.88 -35.67 6.00
C GLN A 88 21.80 -34.29 5.33
N PRO A 89 22.34 -33.22 5.94
CA PRO A 89 22.33 -31.88 5.35
C PRO A 89 22.91 -31.81 3.94
N GLN A 90 23.90 -32.64 3.61
CA GLN A 90 24.53 -32.71 2.28
C GLN A 90 23.60 -33.33 1.21
N GLN A 91 22.54 -34.03 1.62
CA GLN A 91 21.52 -34.59 0.74
C GLN A 91 20.43 -33.56 0.39
N ILE A 92 20.35 -32.44 1.14
CA ILE A 92 19.42 -31.35 0.87
C ILE A 92 20.02 -30.47 -0.24
N LEU A 93 19.61 -30.75 -1.48
CA LEU A 93 20.09 -29.99 -2.66
C LEU A 93 19.68 -28.51 -2.61
N VAL A 94 18.46 -28.22 -2.14
CA VAL A 94 17.89 -26.87 -2.12
C VAL A 94 17.03 -26.70 -0.87
N SER A 95 17.29 -25.64 -0.11
CA SER A 95 16.40 -25.16 0.96
C SER A 95 15.94 -23.75 0.61
N ARG A 96 14.62 -23.52 0.62
CA ARG A 96 14.00 -22.22 0.36
C ARG A 96 13.15 -21.82 1.56
N LYS A 97 13.43 -20.65 2.13
CA LYS A 97 12.62 -20.05 3.20
C LYS A 97 11.77 -18.92 2.60
N ARG A 98 10.46 -18.92 2.85
CA ARG A 98 9.54 -17.86 2.41
C ARG A 98 8.74 -17.35 3.62
N LEU A 99 8.89 -16.07 3.93
CA LEU A 99 8.28 -15.42 5.11
C LEU A 99 6.82 -14.98 4.91
N GLY A 100 6.18 -15.34 3.79
CA GLY A 100 4.77 -15.01 3.54
C GLY A 100 4.41 -13.53 3.68
N ILE A 101 3.24 -13.28 4.27
CA ILE A 101 2.69 -11.94 4.56
C ILE A 101 3.60 -11.16 5.54
N PRO A 102 4.10 -11.73 6.67
CA PRO A 102 5.01 -11.01 7.55
C PRO A 102 6.22 -10.40 6.84
N GLY A 103 6.84 -11.15 5.93
CA GLY A 103 7.95 -10.64 5.12
C GLY A 103 7.55 -9.52 4.16
N LYS A 104 6.32 -9.51 3.64
CA LYS A 104 5.81 -8.41 2.80
C LYS A 104 5.58 -7.16 3.64
N VAL A 105 4.96 -7.31 4.81
CA VAL A 105 4.71 -6.21 5.75
C VAL A 105 6.02 -5.56 6.19
N LYS A 106 7.02 -6.35 6.60
CA LYS A 106 8.34 -5.82 7.00
C LYS A 106 8.96 -4.92 5.93
N ARG A 107 8.97 -5.37 4.67
CA ARG A 107 9.52 -4.58 3.56
C ARG A 107 8.77 -3.27 3.33
N VAL A 108 7.46 -3.26 3.56
CA VAL A 108 6.64 -2.05 3.47
C VAL A 108 6.95 -1.08 4.60
N LEU A 109 7.05 -1.57 5.84
CA LEU A 109 7.43 -0.76 7.00
C LEU A 109 8.83 -0.14 6.81
N GLU A 110 9.81 -0.93 6.36
CA GLU A 110 11.17 -0.45 6.05
C GLU A 110 11.17 0.62 4.96
N ARG A 111 10.30 0.50 3.95
CA ARG A 111 10.14 1.52 2.90
C ARG A 111 9.51 2.80 3.43
N MET A 112 8.49 2.69 4.29
CA MET A 112 7.88 3.86 4.94
C MET A 112 8.90 4.61 5.78
N GLU A 113 9.67 3.90 6.60
CA GLU A 113 10.74 4.49 7.42
C GLU A 113 11.79 5.16 6.56
N LYS A 114 12.25 4.51 5.49
CA LYS A 114 13.20 5.12 4.56
C LYS A 114 12.65 6.40 3.93
N LEU A 115 11.37 6.40 3.53
CA LEU A 115 10.73 7.56 2.91
C LEU A 115 10.50 8.69 3.93
N GLU A 116 10.22 8.37 5.19
CA GLU A 116 10.15 9.31 6.31
C GLU A 116 11.52 9.98 6.56
N GLU A 117 12.60 9.20 6.58
CA GLU A 117 13.96 9.67 6.85
C GLU A 117 14.56 10.48 5.68
N THR A 118 14.38 10.00 4.45
CA THR A 118 15.07 10.54 3.26
C THR A 118 14.17 11.36 2.34
N GLY A 119 12.86 11.37 2.56
CA GLY A 119 11.88 12.00 1.67
C GLY A 119 12.09 13.49 1.42
N ASN A 120 12.63 14.23 2.39
CA ASN A 120 12.96 15.66 2.25
C ASN A 120 14.11 15.94 1.28
N SER A 121 14.92 14.93 0.97
CA SER A 121 16.05 15.04 0.04
C SER A 121 15.73 14.52 -1.37
N MET A 122 14.54 13.96 -1.56
CA MET A 122 14.09 13.42 -2.84
C MET A 122 13.38 14.49 -3.65
N SER A 123 13.45 14.39 -4.99
CA SER A 123 12.60 15.22 -5.84
C SER A 123 11.12 14.85 -5.67
N ALA A 124 10.21 15.78 -5.95
CA ALA A 124 8.77 15.52 -5.89
C ALA A 124 8.33 14.29 -6.72
N ALA A 125 8.96 14.06 -7.88
CA ALA A 125 8.66 12.90 -8.73
C ALA A 125 9.11 11.57 -8.10
N GLU A 126 10.31 11.53 -7.51
CA GLU A 126 10.82 10.34 -6.82
C GLU A 126 10.00 10.03 -5.56
N TYR A 127 9.63 11.07 -4.80
CA TYR A 127 8.79 10.94 -3.61
C TYR A 127 7.42 10.36 -3.97
N GLU A 128 6.75 10.90 -4.99
CA GLU A 128 5.46 10.40 -5.45
C GLU A 128 5.57 8.96 -5.97
N GLN A 129 6.65 8.62 -6.68
CA GLN A 129 6.87 7.26 -7.15
C GLN A 129 7.01 6.26 -5.99
N GLU A 130 7.82 6.57 -4.97
CA GLU A 130 7.94 5.71 -3.78
C GLU A 130 6.61 5.62 -3.01
N MET A 131 5.87 6.73 -2.91
CA MET A 131 4.55 6.74 -2.29
C MET A 131 3.57 5.79 -2.99
N GLN A 132 3.54 5.81 -4.32
CA GLN A 132 2.70 4.91 -5.12
C GLN A 132 3.14 3.45 -4.99
N LEU A 133 4.45 3.19 -4.89
CA LEU A 133 4.96 1.84 -4.62
C LEU A 133 4.51 1.31 -3.27
N ILE A 134 4.59 2.13 -2.21
CA ILE A 134 4.12 1.75 -0.86
C ILE A 134 2.62 1.46 -0.89
N LYS A 135 1.81 2.35 -1.48
CA LYS A 135 0.34 2.14 -1.63
C LYS A 135 0.02 0.85 -2.38
N LYS A 136 0.72 0.59 -3.49
CA LYS A 136 0.55 -0.65 -4.26
C LYS A 136 0.89 -1.87 -3.41
N GLN A 137 1.97 -1.82 -2.65
CA GLN A 137 2.37 -2.94 -1.80
C GLN A 137 1.38 -3.18 -0.65
N LEU A 138 0.85 -2.11 -0.03
CA LEU A 138 -0.23 -2.21 0.96
C LEU A 138 -1.48 -2.87 0.38
N SER A 139 -1.89 -2.45 -0.82
CA SER A 139 -3.04 -3.07 -1.51
C SER A 139 -2.80 -4.54 -1.84
N LEU A 140 -1.59 -4.91 -2.26
CA LEU A 140 -1.25 -6.32 -2.47
C LEU A 140 -1.32 -7.12 -1.17
N ILE A 141 -0.77 -6.60 -0.07
CA ILE A 141 -0.86 -7.24 1.25
C ILE A 141 -2.32 -7.43 1.65
N ALA A 142 -3.16 -6.41 1.50
CA ALA A 142 -4.59 -6.48 1.83
C ALA A 142 -5.32 -7.55 1.00
N ASN A 143 -4.98 -7.72 -0.28
CA ASN A 143 -5.55 -8.75 -1.15
C ASN A 143 -5.02 -10.16 -0.85
N ASP A 144 -3.85 -10.28 -0.23
CA ASP A 144 -3.23 -11.56 0.12
C ASP A 144 -3.65 -12.07 1.51
N ILE A 145 -4.41 -11.28 2.29
CA ILE A 145 -4.93 -11.71 3.59
C ILE A 145 -6.23 -12.48 3.35
N ASP A 146 -6.20 -13.77 3.69
CA ASP A 146 -7.29 -14.70 3.37
C ASP A 146 -8.44 -14.70 4.39
N THR A 147 -8.23 -14.14 5.60
CA THR A 147 -9.24 -14.13 6.66
C THR A 147 -9.78 -12.73 6.94
N GLU A 148 -11.10 -12.62 7.09
CA GLU A 148 -11.76 -11.34 7.42
C GLU A 148 -11.25 -10.76 8.74
N GLN A 149 -10.98 -11.61 9.74
CA GLN A 149 -10.45 -11.18 11.03
C GLN A 149 -9.08 -10.52 10.90
N ASP A 150 -8.16 -11.14 10.16
CA ASP A 150 -6.84 -10.55 9.93
C ASP A 150 -6.95 -9.30 9.07
N TYR A 151 -7.86 -9.26 8.10
CA TYR A 151 -8.09 -8.07 7.29
C TYR A 151 -8.50 -6.88 8.17
N GLN A 152 -9.54 -7.07 9.00
CA GLN A 152 -10.09 -6.03 9.88
C GLN A 152 -9.12 -5.58 10.97
N SER A 153 -8.13 -6.41 11.33
CA SER A 153 -7.16 -6.06 12.38
C SER A 153 -5.87 -5.49 11.82
N VAL A 154 -5.31 -6.10 10.77
CA VAL A 154 -3.97 -5.80 10.24
C VAL A 154 -4.02 -4.61 9.29
N VAL A 155 -4.99 -4.55 8.39
CA VAL A 155 -5.05 -3.50 7.36
C VAL A 155 -5.22 -2.11 8.00
N PRO A 156 -6.16 -1.88 8.94
CA PRO A 156 -6.26 -0.58 9.60
C PRO A 156 -5.00 -0.18 10.36
N MET A 157 -4.29 -1.12 10.98
CA MET A 157 -3.02 -0.83 11.66
C MET A 157 -1.93 -0.39 10.67
N LEU A 158 -1.85 -1.02 9.50
CA LEU A 158 -0.92 -0.65 8.44
C LEU A 158 -1.26 0.71 7.84
N GLU A 159 -2.54 0.97 7.58
CA GLU A 159 -3.02 2.27 7.08
C GLU A 159 -2.77 3.38 8.10
N ALA A 160 -3.02 3.14 9.38
CA ALA A 160 -2.71 4.10 10.44
C ALA A 160 -1.21 4.44 10.47
N ASN A 161 -0.34 3.42 10.42
CA ASN A 161 1.12 3.63 10.36
C ASN A 161 1.54 4.42 9.13
N PHE A 162 0.92 4.15 7.98
CA PHE A 162 1.18 4.88 6.75
C PHE A 162 0.80 6.37 6.87
N GLN A 163 -0.40 6.66 7.39
CA GLN A 163 -0.88 8.04 7.55
C GLN A 163 -0.11 8.83 8.62
N GLU A 164 0.32 8.15 9.69
CA GLU A 164 1.12 8.77 10.76
C GLU A 164 2.51 9.17 10.27
N LYS A 165 3.20 8.26 9.57
CA LYS A 165 4.60 8.46 9.16
C LYS A 165 4.78 9.30 7.91
N LEU A 166 3.80 9.30 7.00
CA LEU A 166 3.96 9.86 5.67
C LEU A 166 2.88 10.90 5.37
N PRO A 167 3.25 12.20 5.21
CA PRO A 167 2.27 13.22 4.87
C PRO A 167 1.74 13.03 3.45
N SER A 168 0.52 13.51 3.20
CA SER A 168 -0.20 13.28 1.94
C SER A 168 0.40 13.95 0.69
N ARG A 169 1.48 14.75 0.83
CA ARG A 169 2.14 15.49 -0.27
C ARG A 169 3.64 15.59 -0.04
N ALA A 170 4.40 15.70 -1.13
CA ALA A 170 5.84 15.90 -1.11
C ALA A 170 6.25 17.12 -0.27
N PRO A 171 7.39 17.07 0.45
CA PRO A 171 7.84 18.18 1.30
C PRO A 171 8.03 19.51 0.56
N GLU A 172 8.50 19.47 -0.70
CA GLU A 172 8.72 20.67 -1.53
C GLU A 172 7.41 21.44 -1.81
N ASP A 173 6.31 20.71 -2.04
CA ASP A 173 4.99 21.32 -2.27
C ASP A 173 4.44 21.96 -0.99
N GLN A 174 4.69 21.34 0.16
CA GLN A 174 4.31 21.89 1.46
C GLN A 174 5.09 23.15 1.79
N GLU A 175 6.39 23.19 1.49
CA GLU A 175 7.21 24.37 1.74
C GLU A 175 6.83 25.54 0.81
N GLN A 176 6.48 25.25 -0.46
CA GLN A 176 5.96 26.28 -1.37
C GLN A 176 4.60 26.84 -0.92
N ASP A 177 3.69 26.00 -0.43
CA ASP A 177 2.39 26.44 0.06
C ASP A 177 2.52 27.26 1.35
N GLN A 178 3.41 26.87 2.27
CA GLN A 178 3.75 27.67 3.45
C GLN A 178 4.37 29.02 3.08
N ARG A 179 5.28 29.06 2.09
CA ARG A 179 5.86 30.31 1.57
C ARG A 179 4.81 31.19 0.90
N LYS A 180 3.83 30.62 0.19
CA LYS A 180 2.71 31.37 -0.41
C LYS A 180 1.74 31.90 0.66
N ALA A 181 1.47 31.14 1.71
CA ALA A 181 0.62 31.53 2.83
C ALA A 181 1.26 32.61 3.72
N ALA A 182 2.59 32.56 3.90
CA ALA A 182 3.36 33.54 4.68
C ALA A 182 3.62 34.85 3.92
N ARG A 183 3.32 34.93 2.61
CA ARG A 183 3.43 36.20 1.87
C ARG A 183 2.40 37.18 2.41
N PRO A 184 2.81 38.39 2.85
CA PRO A 184 1.86 39.41 3.30
C PRO A 184 0.91 39.72 2.15
N LYS A 185 -0.40 39.58 2.39
CA LYS A 185 -1.43 39.96 1.42
C LYS A 185 -1.18 41.40 1.03
N LYS A 186 -0.93 41.66 -0.26
CA LYS A 186 -0.77 43.03 -0.77
C LYS A 186 -1.97 43.85 -0.28
N PRO A 187 -1.77 45.06 0.28
CA PRO A 187 -2.88 45.89 0.71
C PRO A 187 -3.82 46.03 -0.46
N THR A 188 -5.07 45.62 -0.27
CA THR A 188 -6.10 45.74 -1.29
C THR A 188 -6.38 47.23 -1.42
N ILE A 189 -5.75 47.88 -2.40
CA ILE A 189 -6.01 49.28 -2.69
C ILE A 189 -7.49 49.36 -3.07
N PRO A 190 -8.35 50.04 -2.28
CA PRO A 190 -9.75 50.17 -2.61
C PRO A 190 -9.84 50.87 -3.96
N LYS A 191 -10.49 50.20 -4.94
CA LYS A 191 -10.71 50.78 -6.26
C LYS A 191 -11.40 52.14 -6.07
N PRO A 192 -10.94 53.22 -6.72
CA PRO A 192 -11.57 54.53 -6.58
C PRO A 192 -13.03 54.41 -7.03
N ARG A 193 -13.95 54.69 -6.11
CA ARG A 193 -15.37 54.91 -6.45
C ARG A 193 -15.44 56.24 -7.18
N TYR A 194 -15.40 56.20 -8.51
CA TYR A 194 -15.75 57.35 -9.32
C TYR A 194 -17.22 57.69 -9.07
N ARG A 195 -17.44 58.84 -8.43
CA ARG A 195 -18.77 59.42 -8.23
C ARG A 195 -19.13 60.08 -9.55
N VAL A 196 -19.96 59.42 -10.36
CA VAL A 196 -20.49 60.03 -11.58
C VAL A 196 -21.41 61.17 -11.14
N ALA A 197 -20.96 62.40 -11.36
CA ALA A 197 -21.80 63.58 -11.17
C ALA A 197 -22.88 63.57 -12.25
N ALA A 198 -24.14 63.58 -11.82
CA ALA A 198 -25.29 63.70 -12.71
C ALA A 198 -25.45 65.14 -13.21
N LYS A 199 -26.06 65.25 -14.41
CA LYS A 199 -26.46 66.41 -15.23
C LYS A 199 -25.47 66.68 -16.37
N SER A 200 -25.87 66.87 -17.63
CA SER A 200 -27.15 67.35 -18.20
C SER A 200 -27.29 66.88 -19.65
N GLN A 201 -28.53 66.85 -20.14
CA GLN A 201 -28.98 66.45 -21.47
C GLN A 201 -28.25 67.16 -22.63
N ALA A 202 -27.89 66.40 -23.68
CA ALA A 202 -27.96 66.84 -25.09
C ALA A 202 -27.84 65.64 -26.06
N ALA A 203 -28.75 65.64 -27.04
CA ALA A 203 -28.79 64.86 -28.30
C ALA A 203 -28.99 63.33 -28.24
N SER A 204 -30.21 62.89 -28.56
CA SER A 204 -30.53 61.50 -28.93
C SER A 204 -29.88 61.12 -30.26
N PRO A 205 -29.21 59.96 -30.39
CA PRO A 205 -28.93 59.36 -31.68
C PRO A 205 -30.17 58.61 -32.18
N VAL A 206 -30.46 58.76 -33.46
CA VAL A 206 -31.47 57.97 -34.18
C VAL A 206 -31.04 56.49 -34.15
N GLU A 207 -31.87 55.62 -33.57
CA GLU A 207 -31.68 54.17 -33.61
C GLU A 207 -31.95 53.65 -35.04
N GLU A 208 -30.91 53.35 -35.81
CA GLU A 208 -31.06 52.50 -37.00
C GLU A 208 -31.28 51.04 -36.56
N LYS A 209 -32.48 50.50 -36.80
CA LYS A 209 -32.80 49.09 -36.54
C LYS A 209 -32.43 48.23 -37.75
N TYR A 210 -31.63 47.20 -37.51
CA TYR A 210 -31.28 46.16 -38.47
C TYR A 210 -31.86 44.84 -37.98
N ASP A 211 -32.50 44.09 -38.86
CA ASP A 211 -32.92 42.73 -38.56
C ASP A 211 -31.88 41.74 -39.12
N LEU A 212 -31.58 40.69 -38.36
CA LEU A 212 -30.67 39.63 -38.76
C LEU A 212 -31.45 38.58 -39.54
N VAL A 213 -31.18 38.44 -40.84
CA VAL A 213 -31.82 37.44 -41.70
C VAL A 213 -30.80 36.35 -42.04
N ILE A 214 -31.21 35.10 -41.88
CA ILE A 214 -30.40 33.93 -42.21
C ILE A 214 -30.95 33.31 -43.49
N GLU A 215 -30.20 33.43 -44.59
CA GLU A 215 -30.43 32.68 -45.82
C GLU A 215 -29.18 31.87 -46.17
N ASN A 216 -29.35 30.57 -46.45
CA ASN A 216 -28.31 29.65 -46.92
C ASN A 216 -27.00 29.67 -46.10
N GLY A 217 -27.11 29.70 -44.78
CA GLY A 217 -26.00 29.44 -43.86
C GLY A 217 -24.95 30.55 -43.76
N THR A 218 -25.20 31.75 -44.27
CA THR A 218 -24.34 32.93 -44.04
C THR A 218 -25.12 34.11 -43.46
N HIS A 219 -24.59 34.72 -42.39
CA HIS A 219 -25.23 35.85 -41.71
C HIS A 219 -25.02 37.15 -42.51
N LYS A 220 -26.10 37.87 -42.84
CA LYS A 220 -26.05 39.24 -43.38
C LYS A 220 -26.99 40.16 -42.61
N LEU A 221 -26.53 41.40 -42.38
CA LEU A 221 -27.33 42.48 -41.81
C LEU A 221 -28.01 43.26 -42.94
N SER A 222 -29.33 43.42 -42.89
CA SER A 222 -30.09 44.23 -43.84
C SER A 222 -30.79 45.39 -43.15
N LYS A 223 -30.75 46.58 -43.76
CA LYS A 223 -31.50 47.75 -43.29
C LYS A 223 -32.98 47.57 -43.63
N ARG A 224 -33.84 47.85 -42.65
CA ARG A 224 -35.30 47.83 -42.83
C ARG A 224 -35.72 49.16 -43.49
N SER A 225 -36.22 49.10 -44.73
CA SER A 225 -36.91 50.24 -45.35
C SER A 225 -38.39 50.19 -44.99
N GLU A 226 -38.95 51.32 -44.57
CA GLU A 226 -40.40 51.54 -44.38
C GLU A 226 -41.19 51.36 -45.69
#